data_AF-A0A0N4UJ34-F1
#
_entry.id   AF-A0A0N4UJ34-F1
#
_cell.length_a   1.000
_cell.length_b   1.000
_cell.length_c   1.000
_cell.angle_alpha   90.00
_cell.angle_beta   90.00
_cell.angle_gamma   90.00
#
_symmetry.space_group_name_H-M   'P 1'
#
loop_
_entity.id
_entity.type
_entity.pdbx_description
1 polymer ?
#
loop_
_entity_poly.entity_id
_entity_poly.type
_entity_poly.pdbx_seq_one_letter_code
_entity_poly.pdbx_strand_id
1 'polypeptide(L)'
;MKLALSILVQILAELESRTSIEPIEPNEQTFFIDAMDIAAAANNLNIAERIEALYCSKVNKTHLASFVDEHKFYLRFLVLSMNNLSIEQLEKRYISLVPRIVGTTDFLFIEMLDLLLVEIFVKIPQNFSLHKNFYQVISQKKSNWSLTRRVIEDALASRMLTHFPIVARILKVLLSVDRNILSPDHFKEYTAIIEKIVKARLDYSQHPIKFKRLKFMPSEIINFTLLLIKAGQDEKGWDLLNLLVDSDVKDDDSCINKDIPGYITISTLRPLLKEILCRGDWFHACHCLQIMAEYIPQEPLEPHVEEVIQKCKLTSLQEKILRNFIKSQL
;
A
#
# COMPACT_ATOMS: atom_id res chain seq x y z
N MET A 1 -27.34 19.24 -0.53
CA MET A 1 -26.46 18.94 0.62
C MET A 1 -26.70 19.84 1.82
N LYS A 2 -26.56 21.17 1.72
CA LYS A 2 -26.72 22.09 2.88
C LYS A 2 -28.05 21.92 3.64
N LEU A 3 -29.17 21.83 2.92
CA LEU A 3 -30.50 21.63 3.52
C LEU A 3 -30.62 20.28 4.26
N ALA A 4 -30.12 19.20 3.67
CA ALA A 4 -30.12 17.88 4.31
C ALA A 4 -29.30 17.89 5.60
N LEU A 5 -28.11 18.53 5.57
CA LEU A 5 -27.27 18.66 6.76
C LEU A 5 -27.94 19.51 7.85
N SER A 6 -28.62 20.61 7.51
CA SER A 6 -29.33 21.42 8.50
C SER A 6 -30.50 20.68 9.13
N ILE A 7 -31.26 19.91 8.34
CA ILE A 7 -32.34 19.05 8.85
C ILE A 7 -31.77 17.99 9.78
N LEU A 8 -30.68 17.32 9.37
CA LEU A 8 -30.02 16.31 10.20
C LEU A 8 -29.55 16.88 11.54
N VAL A 9 -28.96 18.08 11.55
CA VAL A 9 -28.54 18.75 12.79
C VAL A 9 -29.72 18.99 13.75
N GLN A 10 -30.89 19.37 13.20
CA GLN A 10 -32.10 19.56 13.99
C GLN A 10 -32.65 18.25 14.54
N ILE A 11 -32.71 17.20 13.70
CA ILE A 11 -33.14 15.86 14.13
C ILE A 11 -32.22 15.33 15.23
N LEU A 12 -30.89 15.47 15.07
CA LEU A 12 -29.93 15.04 16.09
C LEU A 12 -30.13 15.79 17.41
N ALA A 13 -30.34 17.10 17.38
CA ALA A 13 -30.58 17.88 18.60
C ALA A 13 -31.85 17.43 19.34
N GLU A 14 -32.93 17.14 18.59
CA GLU A 14 -34.16 16.60 19.15
C GLU A 14 -33.93 15.20 19.76
N LEU A 15 -33.29 14.29 19.02
CA LEU A 15 -33.01 12.92 19.48
C LEU A 15 -32.07 12.89 20.70
N GLU A 16 -31.04 13.73 20.72
CA GLU A 16 -30.09 13.88 21.83
C GLU A 16 -30.77 14.38 23.12
N SER A 17 -31.93 15.07 23.01
CA SER A 17 -32.70 15.57 24.16
C SER A 17 -33.64 14.53 24.78
N ARG A 18 -33.89 13.41 24.09
CA ARG A 18 -34.83 12.37 24.54
C ARG A 18 -34.23 11.49 25.62
N THR A 19 -35.08 11.04 26.54
CA THR A 19 -34.68 10.10 27.61
C THR A 19 -34.58 8.65 27.13
N SER A 20 -35.31 8.30 26.07
CA SER A 20 -35.21 7.02 25.35
C SER A 20 -35.57 7.21 23.88
N ILE A 21 -34.89 6.49 23.00
CA ILE A 21 -35.16 6.43 21.56
C ILE A 21 -35.57 4.99 21.26
N GLU A 22 -36.89 4.77 21.20
CA GLU A 22 -37.49 3.48 20.90
C GLU A 22 -37.85 3.40 19.41
N PRO A 23 -37.71 2.23 18.77
CA PRO A 23 -38.17 2.04 17.40
C PRO A 23 -39.70 2.04 17.33
N ILE A 24 -40.30 2.88 16.50
CA ILE A 24 -41.76 2.92 16.25
C ILE A 24 -42.11 2.08 15.02
N GLU A 25 -41.36 2.27 13.93
CA GLU A 25 -41.55 1.56 12.67
C GLU A 25 -40.44 0.52 12.39
N PRO A 26 -40.72 -0.53 11.59
CA PRO A 26 -39.69 -1.41 11.07
C PRO A 26 -38.65 -0.62 10.27
N ASN A 27 -37.38 -0.96 10.44
CA ASN A 27 -36.23 -0.35 9.75
C ASN A 27 -35.82 1.06 10.22
N GLU A 28 -36.37 1.60 11.32
CA GLU A 28 -35.90 2.90 11.84
C GLU A 28 -34.39 2.94 12.14
N GLN A 29 -33.76 1.79 12.37
CA GLN A 29 -32.31 1.71 12.52
C GLN A 29 -31.54 2.20 11.29
N THR A 30 -32.11 2.15 10.09
CA THR A 30 -31.45 2.63 8.86
C THR A 30 -31.21 4.14 8.88
N PHE A 31 -31.93 4.88 9.74
CA PHE A 31 -31.68 6.30 10.00
C PHE A 31 -30.20 6.58 10.25
N PHE A 32 -29.52 5.75 11.06
CA PHE A 32 -28.11 5.97 11.37
C PHE A 32 -27.20 5.84 10.16
N ILE A 33 -27.53 4.95 9.21
CA ILE A 33 -26.80 4.80 7.95
C ILE A 33 -27.01 6.04 7.09
N ASP A 34 -28.27 6.44 6.89
CA ASP A 34 -28.62 7.60 6.05
C ASP A 34 -28.04 8.90 6.62
N ALA A 35 -28.07 9.06 7.95
CA ALA A 35 -27.44 10.16 8.65
C ALA A 35 -25.92 10.20 8.43
N MET A 36 -25.25 9.04 8.53
CA MET A 36 -23.82 8.93 8.29
C MET A 36 -23.47 9.20 6.81
N ASP A 37 -24.32 8.79 5.87
CA ASP A 37 -24.18 9.09 4.44
C ASP A 37 -24.21 10.60 4.19
N ILE A 38 -25.16 11.31 4.82
CA ILE A 38 -25.25 12.77 4.72
C ILE A 38 -24.01 13.44 5.33
N ALA A 39 -23.56 12.98 6.51
CA ALA A 39 -22.37 13.51 7.18
C ALA A 39 -21.09 13.29 6.34
N ALA A 40 -20.94 12.10 5.76
CA ALA A 40 -19.84 11.74 4.88
C ALA A 40 -19.87 12.55 3.58
N ALA A 41 -21.03 12.68 2.93
CA ALA A 41 -21.18 13.46 1.71
C ALA A 41 -20.97 14.97 1.94
N ALA A 42 -21.21 15.46 3.16
CA ALA A 42 -20.88 16.82 3.57
C ALA A 42 -19.42 16.97 4.07
N ASN A 43 -18.64 15.89 4.13
CA ASN A 43 -17.31 15.81 4.73
C ASN A 43 -17.25 16.48 6.13
N ASN A 44 -18.21 16.15 7.00
CA ASN A 44 -18.35 16.80 8.32
C ASN A 44 -18.16 15.79 9.45
N LEU A 45 -16.91 15.68 9.93
CA LEU A 45 -16.55 14.74 11.01
C LEU A 45 -17.29 15.05 12.32
N ASN A 46 -17.48 16.32 12.68
CA ASN A 46 -18.16 16.68 13.93
C ASN A 46 -19.60 16.16 13.98
N ILE A 47 -20.31 16.20 12.85
CA ILE A 47 -21.67 15.65 12.76
C ILE A 47 -21.64 14.12 12.80
N ALA A 48 -20.67 13.49 12.13
CA ALA A 48 -20.50 12.05 12.18
C ALA A 48 -20.19 11.54 13.60
N GLU A 49 -19.38 12.26 14.38
CA GLU A 49 -19.10 11.93 15.78
C GLU A 49 -20.34 12.09 16.67
N ARG A 50 -21.21 13.07 16.41
CA ARG A 50 -22.51 13.17 17.09
C ARG A 50 -23.42 11.98 16.76
N ILE A 51 -23.47 11.57 15.50
CA ILE A 51 -24.28 10.42 15.06
C ILE A 51 -23.77 9.13 15.74
N GLU A 52 -22.45 8.92 15.78
CA GLU A 52 -21.84 7.77 16.43
C GLU A 52 -22.08 7.78 17.95
N ALA A 53 -21.92 8.94 18.61
CA ALA A 53 -22.18 9.08 20.03
C ALA A 53 -23.65 8.78 20.38
N LEU A 54 -24.59 9.23 19.54
CA LEU A 54 -26.01 8.94 19.69
C LEU A 54 -26.30 7.44 19.47
N TYR A 55 -25.73 6.84 18.42
CA TYR A 55 -25.87 5.41 18.12
C TYR A 55 -25.39 4.53 19.28
N CYS A 56 -24.23 4.86 19.87
CA CYS A 56 -23.61 4.15 20.99
C CYS A 56 -24.20 4.51 22.36
N SER A 57 -25.11 5.49 22.42
CA SER A 57 -25.69 5.96 23.68
C SER A 57 -26.59 4.91 24.33
N LYS A 58 -26.68 4.93 25.67
CA LYS A 58 -27.60 4.04 26.42
C LYS A 58 -29.08 4.37 26.20
N VAL A 59 -29.36 5.57 25.71
CA VAL A 59 -30.73 6.04 25.41
C VAL A 59 -31.23 5.49 24.07
N ASN A 60 -30.33 5.12 23.16
CA ASN A 60 -30.69 4.47 21.90
C ASN A 60 -31.07 3.01 22.14
N LYS A 61 -32.30 2.63 21.79
CA LYS A 61 -32.76 1.23 21.77
C LYS A 61 -32.82 0.64 20.37
N THR A 62 -32.51 1.45 19.36
CA THR A 62 -32.54 1.09 17.95
C THR A 62 -31.13 0.76 17.48
N HIS A 63 -30.82 -0.54 17.37
CA HIS A 63 -29.49 -1.00 16.92
C HIS A 63 -29.56 -1.60 15.52
N LEU A 64 -28.49 -1.36 14.75
CA LEU A 64 -28.32 -1.98 13.45
C LEU A 64 -28.11 -3.48 13.64
N ALA A 65 -28.58 -4.28 12.68
CA ALA A 65 -28.28 -5.71 12.68
C ALA A 65 -26.76 -5.89 12.55
N SER A 66 -26.15 -6.49 13.58
CA SER A 66 -24.73 -6.82 13.57
C SER A 66 -24.41 -7.62 12.31
N PHE A 67 -23.28 -7.30 11.68
CA PHE A 67 -22.78 -7.88 10.41
C PHE A 67 -23.50 -7.50 9.12
N VAL A 68 -24.77 -7.07 9.13
CA VAL A 68 -25.49 -6.71 7.88
C VAL A 68 -25.35 -5.23 7.55
N ASP A 69 -25.56 -4.37 8.54
CA ASP A 69 -25.66 -2.93 8.31
C ASP A 69 -24.69 -2.12 9.17
N GLU A 70 -24.37 -2.61 10.36
CA GLU A 70 -23.43 -1.95 11.27
C GLU A 70 -22.06 -1.72 10.62
N HIS A 71 -21.57 -2.69 9.83
CA HIS A 71 -20.30 -2.55 9.12
C HIS A 71 -20.32 -1.41 8.10
N LYS A 72 -21.47 -1.12 7.47
CA LYS A 72 -21.63 -0.04 6.48
C LYS A 72 -21.54 1.32 7.16
N PHE A 73 -22.21 1.45 8.31
CA PHE A 73 -22.16 2.63 9.16
C PHE A 73 -20.72 2.96 9.57
N TYR A 74 -20.02 2.00 10.17
CA TYR A 74 -18.66 2.23 10.65
C TYR A 74 -17.61 2.32 9.54
N LEU A 75 -17.82 1.67 8.39
CA LEU A 75 -16.94 1.84 7.22
C LEU A 75 -16.96 3.29 6.75
N ARG A 76 -18.15 3.90 6.63
CA ARG A 76 -18.29 5.31 6.23
C ARG A 76 -17.72 6.26 7.27
N PHE A 77 -17.97 5.98 8.55
CA PHE A 77 -17.37 6.74 9.65
C PHE A 77 -15.83 6.69 9.63
N LEU A 78 -15.26 5.51 9.36
CA LEU A 78 -13.82 5.32 9.27
C LEU A 78 -13.22 6.05 8.06
N VAL A 79 -13.83 5.95 6.87
CA VAL A 79 -13.40 6.68 5.67
C VAL A 79 -13.47 8.19 5.88
N LEU A 80 -14.54 8.70 6.50
CA LEU A 80 -14.63 10.11 6.85
C LEU A 80 -13.52 10.52 7.85
N SER A 81 -13.21 9.63 8.79
CA SER A 81 -12.12 9.84 9.76
C SER A 81 -10.75 9.91 9.09
N MET A 82 -10.48 9.09 8.06
CA MET A 82 -9.23 9.14 7.29
C MET A 82 -8.95 10.53 6.71
N ASN A 83 -10.01 11.20 6.24
CA ASN A 83 -9.92 12.53 5.61
C ASN A 83 -9.77 13.70 6.60
N ASN A 84 -10.09 13.50 7.88
CA ASN A 84 -10.25 14.59 8.84
C ASN A 84 -9.41 14.46 10.11
N LEU A 85 -8.88 13.27 10.43
CA LEU A 85 -8.08 13.04 11.63
C LEU A 85 -6.57 13.17 11.39
N SER A 86 -5.86 13.48 12.48
CA SER A 86 -4.43 13.21 12.61
C SER A 86 -4.13 11.72 12.51
N ILE A 87 -2.88 11.36 12.19
CA ILE A 87 -2.49 9.95 11.99
C ILE A 87 -2.63 9.15 13.29
N GLU A 88 -2.36 9.77 14.45
CA GLU A 88 -2.45 9.16 15.78
C GLU A 88 -3.91 8.91 16.20
N GLN A 89 -4.81 9.85 15.90
CA GLN A 89 -6.25 9.66 16.15
C GLN A 89 -6.84 8.62 15.20
N LEU A 90 -6.42 8.64 13.93
CA LEU A 90 -6.83 7.66 12.94
C LEU A 90 -6.39 6.26 13.35
N GLU A 91 -5.15 6.09 13.82
CA GLU A 91 -4.66 4.79 14.28
C GLU A 91 -5.53 4.20 15.40
N LYS A 92 -5.82 5.00 16.43
CA LYS A 92 -6.71 4.56 17.53
C LYS A 92 -8.07 4.13 17.00
N ARG A 93 -8.63 4.90 16.07
CA ARG A 93 -9.94 4.60 15.47
C ARG A 93 -9.88 3.34 14.60
N TYR A 94 -8.87 3.19 13.76
CA TYR A 94 -8.66 2.02 12.93
C TYR A 94 -8.55 0.73 13.77
N ILE A 95 -7.70 0.73 14.81
CA ILE A 95 -7.51 -0.42 15.71
C ILE A 95 -8.82 -0.80 16.43
N SER A 96 -9.63 0.20 16.81
CA SER A 96 -10.90 -0.06 17.49
C SER A 96 -11.98 -0.68 16.60
N LEU A 97 -11.92 -0.43 15.28
CA LEU A 97 -12.96 -0.83 14.32
C LEU A 97 -12.58 -2.05 13.48
N VAL A 98 -11.31 -2.21 13.10
CA VAL A 98 -10.85 -3.21 12.12
C VAL A 98 -10.07 -4.35 12.82
N PRO A 99 -10.41 -5.63 12.60
CA PRO A 99 -11.44 -6.15 11.69
C PRO A 99 -12.80 -6.40 12.36
N ARG A 100 -12.96 -6.03 13.64
CA ARG A 100 -14.08 -6.48 14.49
C ARG A 100 -15.45 -6.01 14.00
N ILE A 101 -15.54 -4.74 13.61
CA ILE A 101 -16.77 -4.06 13.23
C ILE A 101 -16.77 -3.79 11.73
N VAL A 102 -15.64 -3.29 11.23
CA VAL A 102 -15.41 -3.05 9.80
C VAL A 102 -14.55 -4.19 9.27
N GLY A 103 -15.12 -4.95 8.35
CA GLY A 103 -14.40 -6.03 7.66
C GLY A 103 -13.26 -5.49 6.79
N THR A 104 -12.27 -6.34 6.56
CA THR A 104 -11.12 -6.08 5.69
C THR A 104 -11.54 -6.22 4.22
N THR A 105 -11.86 -5.10 3.56
CA THR A 105 -12.28 -5.06 2.15
C THR A 105 -11.21 -4.41 1.26
N ASP A 106 -11.19 -4.74 -0.03
CA ASP A 106 -10.29 -4.12 -1.01
C ASP A 106 -10.37 -2.59 -0.98
N PHE A 107 -11.59 -2.06 -0.90
CA PHE A 107 -11.83 -0.62 -0.81
C PHE A 107 -11.14 -0.01 0.42
N LEU A 108 -11.31 -0.60 1.60
CA LEU A 108 -10.70 -0.08 2.82
C LEU A 108 -9.16 -0.08 2.74
N PHE A 109 -8.56 -1.14 2.20
CA PHE A 109 -7.11 -1.20 2.05
C PHE A 109 -6.60 -0.21 1.02
N ILE A 110 -7.30 -0.02 -0.10
CA ILE A 110 -6.95 0.99 -1.09
C ILE A 110 -6.94 2.38 -0.44
N GLU A 111 -8.01 2.75 0.27
CA GLU A 111 -8.11 4.05 0.95
C GLU A 111 -7.00 4.23 2.00
N MET A 112 -6.76 3.23 2.85
CA MET A 112 -5.72 3.31 3.88
C MET A 112 -4.31 3.38 3.28
N LEU A 113 -4.01 2.57 2.27
CA LEU A 113 -2.69 2.56 1.65
C LEU A 113 -2.45 3.83 0.83
N ASP A 114 -3.47 4.35 0.15
CA ASP A 114 -3.36 5.62 -0.57
C ASP A 114 -3.18 6.79 0.42
N LEU A 115 -3.85 6.79 1.57
CA LEU A 115 -3.60 7.74 2.65
C LEU A 115 -2.14 7.68 3.14
N LEU A 116 -1.60 6.47 3.34
CA LEU A 116 -0.21 6.29 3.77
C LEU A 116 0.82 6.69 2.70
N LEU A 117 0.45 6.65 1.41
CA LEU A 117 1.29 7.10 0.30
C LEU A 117 1.29 8.62 0.09
N VAL A 118 0.17 9.28 0.38
CA VAL A 118 0.04 10.74 0.22
C VAL A 118 1.03 11.50 1.12
N GLU A 119 1.50 10.90 2.22
CA GLU A 119 2.59 11.43 3.04
C GLU A 119 3.91 11.65 2.26
N ILE A 120 4.08 11.04 1.08
CA ILE A 120 5.36 11.05 0.34
C ILE A 120 5.36 11.98 -0.89
N PHE A 121 4.19 12.41 -1.39
CA PHE A 121 4.09 13.17 -2.65
C PHE A 121 3.89 14.69 -2.49
N VAL A 122 4.00 15.26 -1.29
CA VAL A 122 3.82 16.72 -1.07
C VAL A 122 5.07 17.54 -1.48
N LYS A 123 5.48 17.42 -2.75
CA LYS A 123 6.27 18.41 -3.50
C LYS A 123 5.49 18.88 -4.75
N ILE A 124 4.16 19.02 -4.65
CA ILE A 124 3.33 19.53 -5.76
C ILE A 124 3.27 21.07 -5.68
N PRO A 125 3.44 21.80 -6.81
CA PRO A 125 3.42 23.27 -6.84
C PRO A 125 2.10 23.86 -6.31
N GLN A 126 2.19 25.01 -5.63
CA GLN A 126 1.13 25.71 -4.89
C GLN A 126 -0.11 26.17 -5.70
N ASN A 127 -0.31 25.70 -6.94
CA ASN A 127 -1.29 26.24 -7.87
C ASN A 127 -2.55 25.38 -8.06
N PHE A 128 -2.76 24.32 -7.27
CA PHE A 128 -3.99 23.50 -7.33
C PHE A 128 -4.96 23.83 -6.18
N SER A 129 -6.00 24.61 -6.50
CA SER A 129 -6.95 25.20 -5.54
C SER A 129 -7.99 24.23 -4.94
N LEU A 130 -8.08 22.98 -5.41
CA LEU A 130 -9.19 22.08 -5.05
C LEU A 130 -9.02 21.25 -3.77
N HIS A 131 -7.85 21.28 -3.11
CA HIS A 131 -7.55 20.39 -1.97
C HIS A 131 -6.94 21.13 -0.77
N LYS A 132 -7.24 22.42 -0.59
CA LYS A 132 -6.64 23.25 0.46
C LYS A 132 -6.83 22.69 1.89
N ASN A 133 -7.97 22.04 2.16
CA ASN A 133 -8.24 21.40 3.46
C ASN A 133 -7.54 20.03 3.60
N PHE A 134 -7.36 19.30 2.49
CA PHE A 134 -6.63 18.03 2.48
C PHE A 134 -5.14 18.24 2.79
N TYR A 135 -4.53 19.27 2.19
CA TYR A 135 -3.08 19.54 2.34
C TYR A 135 -2.65 20.02 3.72
N GLN A 136 -3.50 20.74 4.47
CA GLN A 136 -3.15 21.22 5.82
C GLN A 136 -2.98 20.05 6.81
N VAL A 137 -3.81 19.01 6.71
CA VAL A 137 -3.76 17.84 7.58
C VAL A 137 -2.55 16.94 7.28
N ILE A 138 -2.08 16.90 6.03
CA ILE A 138 -0.97 16.02 5.61
C ILE A 138 0.39 16.54 6.07
N SER A 139 0.58 17.86 6.13
CA SER A 139 1.88 18.48 6.50
C SER A 139 2.36 18.21 7.93
N GLN A 140 1.51 17.64 8.79
CA GLN A 140 1.83 17.32 10.19
C GLN A 140 2.05 15.82 10.46
N LYS A 141 1.93 14.95 9.44
CA LYS A 141 1.98 13.51 9.66
C LYS A 141 3.42 12.99 9.57
N LYS A 142 4.02 12.78 10.74
CA LYS A 142 5.28 12.04 10.90
C LYS A 142 4.99 10.56 10.56
N SER A 143 5.87 9.93 9.78
CA SER A 143 5.76 8.51 9.40
C SER A 143 5.31 7.65 10.59
N ASN A 144 4.06 7.16 10.54
CA ASN A 144 3.51 6.32 11.59
C ASN A 144 3.68 4.85 11.22
N TRP A 145 4.89 4.34 11.49
CA TRP A 145 5.22 2.93 11.30
C TRP A 145 4.20 2.00 11.96
N SER A 146 3.66 2.35 13.12
CA SER A 146 2.71 1.51 13.85
C SER A 146 1.41 1.32 13.05
N LEU A 147 0.83 2.40 12.52
CA LEU A 147 -0.34 2.31 11.65
C LEU A 147 -0.03 1.61 10.32
N THR A 148 1.11 1.94 9.68
CA THR A 148 1.55 1.28 8.44
C THR A 148 1.66 -0.22 8.62
N ARG A 149 2.37 -0.67 9.66
CA ARG A 149 2.49 -2.07 10.02
C ARG A 149 1.12 -2.70 10.21
N ARG A 150 0.26 -2.08 11.01
CA ARG A 150 -1.05 -2.63 11.34
C ARG A 150 -1.90 -2.87 10.10
N VAL A 151 -1.97 -1.90 9.18
CA VAL A 151 -2.72 -2.01 7.91
C VAL A 151 -2.17 -3.16 7.06
N ILE A 152 -0.84 -3.31 6.96
CA ILE A 152 -0.21 -4.37 6.18
C ILE A 152 -0.44 -5.75 6.83
N GLU A 153 -0.36 -5.85 8.15
CA GLU A 153 -0.66 -7.08 8.88
C GLU A 153 -2.13 -7.51 8.71
N ASP A 154 -3.06 -6.55 8.75
CA ASP A 154 -4.48 -6.84 8.47
C ASP A 154 -4.68 -7.28 7.01
N ALA A 155 -3.95 -6.69 6.04
CA ALA A 155 -3.97 -7.13 4.64
C ALA A 155 -3.42 -8.55 4.47
N LEU A 156 -2.34 -8.90 5.18
CA LEU A 156 -1.78 -10.25 5.22
C LEU A 156 -2.78 -11.26 5.80
N ALA A 157 -3.36 -10.94 6.96
CA ALA A 157 -4.31 -11.81 7.65
C ALA A 157 -5.57 -12.06 6.81
N SER A 158 -6.01 -11.06 6.04
CA SER A 158 -7.17 -11.14 5.15
C SER A 158 -6.86 -11.66 3.75
N ARG A 159 -5.64 -12.16 3.50
CA ARG A 159 -5.18 -12.74 2.21
C ARG A 159 -5.22 -11.77 1.03
N MET A 160 -5.10 -10.48 1.28
CA MET A 160 -5.17 -9.43 0.25
C MET A 160 -3.97 -9.44 -0.70
N LEU A 161 -2.93 -10.22 -0.40
CA LEU A 161 -1.80 -10.43 -1.31
C LEU A 161 -2.17 -11.16 -2.61
N THR A 162 -3.40 -11.69 -2.72
CA THR A 162 -3.91 -12.22 -3.99
C THR A 162 -4.43 -11.12 -4.92
N HIS A 163 -4.57 -9.89 -4.43
CA HIS A 163 -5.13 -8.74 -5.16
C HIS A 163 -4.00 -7.80 -5.61
N PHE A 164 -3.66 -7.83 -6.90
CA PHE A 164 -2.57 -7.04 -7.48
C PHE A 164 -2.61 -5.53 -7.14
N PRO A 165 -3.77 -4.83 -7.19
CA PRO A 165 -3.83 -3.41 -6.85
C PRO A 165 -3.42 -3.08 -5.40
N ILE A 166 -3.62 -4.03 -4.47
CA ILE A 166 -3.25 -3.91 -3.06
C ILE A 166 -1.75 -4.20 -2.90
N VAL A 167 -1.24 -5.27 -3.51
CA VAL A 167 0.19 -5.61 -3.47
C VAL A 167 1.04 -4.45 -4.00
N ALA A 168 0.66 -3.86 -5.14
CA ALA A 168 1.37 -2.72 -5.72
C ALA A 168 1.41 -1.51 -4.78
N ARG A 169 0.35 -1.27 -4.00
CA ARG A 169 0.30 -0.19 -3.01
C ARG A 169 1.12 -0.51 -1.77
N ILE A 170 1.04 -1.73 -1.24
CA ILE A 170 1.87 -2.20 -0.13
C ILE A 170 3.35 -2.03 -0.47
N LEU A 171 3.76 -2.43 -1.68
CA LEU A 171 5.14 -2.25 -2.15
C LEU A 171 5.57 -0.78 -2.14
N LYS A 172 4.73 0.12 -2.67
CA LYS A 172 5.02 1.57 -2.65
C LYS A 172 5.12 2.12 -1.23
N VAL A 173 4.24 1.70 -0.33
CA VAL A 173 4.25 2.12 1.08
C VAL A 173 5.54 1.63 1.74
N LEU A 174 5.89 0.36 1.60
CA LEU A 174 7.13 -0.20 2.20
C LEU A 174 8.40 0.41 1.62
N LEU A 175 8.43 0.72 0.32
CA LEU A 175 9.59 1.35 -0.34
C LEU A 175 9.80 2.81 0.06
N SER A 176 8.76 3.46 0.57
CA SER A 176 8.77 4.86 0.97
C SER A 176 9.04 5.08 2.47
N VAL A 177 9.07 4.00 3.26
CA VAL A 177 9.49 4.07 4.67
C VAL A 177 10.94 4.53 4.78
N ASP A 178 11.17 5.64 5.49
CA ASP A 178 12.52 6.10 5.80
C ASP A 178 13.13 5.26 6.93
N ARG A 179 13.98 4.31 6.52
CA ARG A 179 14.69 3.40 7.42
C ARG A 179 15.56 4.13 8.45
N ASN A 180 16.04 5.33 8.15
CA ASN A 180 16.93 6.07 9.06
C ASN A 180 16.19 6.63 10.29
N ILE A 181 14.85 6.65 10.24
CA ILE A 181 14.00 7.19 11.31
C ILE A 181 13.41 6.04 12.16
N LEU A 182 13.48 4.80 11.69
CA LEU A 182 12.98 3.65 12.43
C LEU A 182 13.86 3.35 13.65
N SER A 183 13.22 3.05 14.78
CA SER A 183 13.92 2.45 15.92
C SER A 183 14.44 1.06 15.54
N PRO A 184 15.45 0.51 16.24
CA PRO A 184 15.94 -0.84 15.99
C PRO A 184 14.83 -1.92 16.02
N ASP A 185 13.84 -1.76 16.91
CA ASP A 185 12.72 -2.70 16.99
C ASP A 185 11.75 -2.54 15.82
N HIS A 186 11.42 -1.30 15.42
CA HIS A 186 10.62 -1.05 14.23
C HIS A 186 11.31 -1.54 12.95
N PHE A 187 12.64 -1.45 12.87
CA PHE A 187 13.39 -1.99 11.75
C PHE A 187 13.31 -3.51 11.69
N LYS A 188 13.37 -4.21 12.83
CA LYS A 188 13.15 -5.67 12.89
C LYS A 188 11.73 -6.04 12.44
N GLU A 189 10.72 -5.30 12.87
CA GLU A 189 9.34 -5.49 12.44
C GLU A 189 9.19 -5.27 10.92
N TYR A 190 9.83 -4.22 10.39
CA TYR A 190 9.86 -3.91 8.96
C TYR A 190 10.44 -5.06 8.14
N THR A 191 11.61 -5.56 8.54
CA THR A 191 12.24 -6.72 7.90
C THR A 191 11.34 -7.96 7.98
N ALA A 192 10.78 -8.25 9.15
CA ALA A 192 9.91 -9.43 9.33
C ALA A 192 8.65 -9.38 8.47
N ILE A 193 8.06 -8.20 8.25
CA ILE A 193 6.89 -8.04 7.38
C ILE A 193 7.25 -8.26 5.91
N ILE A 194 8.37 -7.70 5.45
CA ILE A 194 8.84 -7.91 4.07
C ILE A 194 9.04 -9.40 3.80
N GLU A 195 9.74 -10.10 4.71
CA GLU A 195 9.96 -11.54 4.59
C GLU A 195 8.65 -12.34 4.55
N LYS A 196 7.68 -12.00 5.41
CA LYS A 196 6.35 -12.62 5.41
C LYS A 196 5.62 -12.41 4.08
N ILE A 197 5.65 -11.20 3.52
CA ILE A 197 4.99 -10.89 2.25
C ILE A 197 5.64 -11.66 1.11
N VAL A 198 6.97 -11.62 1.01
CA VAL A 198 7.72 -12.30 -0.05
C VAL A 198 7.46 -13.81 0.02
N LYS A 199 7.55 -14.39 1.22
CA LYS A 199 7.26 -15.82 1.43
C LYS A 199 5.84 -16.16 1.00
N ALA A 200 4.83 -15.40 1.45
CA ALA A 200 3.45 -15.64 1.06
C ALA A 200 3.25 -15.54 -0.46
N ARG A 201 3.89 -14.57 -1.14
CA ARG A 201 3.81 -14.44 -2.60
C ARG A 201 4.50 -15.59 -3.33
N LEU A 202 5.63 -16.08 -2.83
CA LEU A 202 6.29 -17.29 -3.34
C LEU A 202 5.39 -18.53 -3.18
N ASP A 203 4.77 -18.70 -2.00
CA ASP A 203 3.85 -19.80 -1.75
C ASP A 203 2.64 -19.75 -2.71
N TYR A 204 2.11 -18.56 -3.01
CA TYR A 204 1.05 -18.39 -4.00
C TYR A 204 1.51 -18.66 -5.44
N SER A 205 2.72 -18.27 -5.83
CA SER A 205 3.22 -18.46 -7.19
C SER A 205 3.61 -19.92 -7.46
N GLN A 206 4.03 -20.64 -6.42
CA GLN A 206 4.44 -22.05 -6.48
C GLN A 206 3.31 -23.02 -6.09
N HIS A 207 2.07 -22.54 -5.94
CA HIS A 207 0.96 -23.37 -5.48
C HIS A 207 0.82 -24.67 -6.31
N PRO A 208 0.64 -25.85 -5.70
CA PRO A 208 0.57 -27.13 -6.42
C PRO A 208 -0.55 -27.22 -7.47
N ILE A 209 -1.56 -26.36 -7.35
CA ILE A 209 -2.76 -26.37 -8.18
C ILE A 209 -2.58 -25.25 -9.19
N LYS A 210 -2.27 -25.59 -10.45
CA LYS A 210 -1.89 -24.61 -11.50
C LYS A 210 -2.86 -23.43 -11.60
N PHE A 211 -4.18 -23.67 -11.58
CA PHE A 211 -5.20 -22.62 -11.67
C PHE A 211 -5.34 -21.74 -10.43
N LYS A 212 -4.68 -22.09 -9.32
CA LYS A 212 -4.57 -21.25 -8.11
C LYS A 212 -3.22 -20.54 -8.01
N ARG A 213 -2.28 -20.77 -8.94
CA ARG A 213 -0.98 -20.11 -8.94
C ARG A 213 -1.16 -18.64 -9.27
N LEU A 214 -0.67 -17.77 -8.39
CA LEU A 214 -0.62 -16.33 -8.63
C LEU A 214 0.83 -15.94 -8.88
N LYS A 215 1.23 -16.03 -10.16
CA LYS A 215 2.57 -15.69 -10.61
C LYS A 215 2.93 -14.23 -10.24
N PHE A 216 4.21 -13.98 -10.04
CA PHE A 216 4.75 -12.64 -9.88
C PHE A 216 4.68 -11.88 -11.21
N MET A 217 4.42 -10.59 -11.12
CA MET A 217 4.79 -9.69 -12.22
C MET A 217 6.29 -9.38 -12.12
N PRO A 218 7.01 -9.24 -13.24
CA PRO A 218 8.44 -8.94 -13.21
C PRO A 218 8.80 -7.67 -12.41
N SER A 219 7.94 -6.65 -12.41
CA SER A 219 8.11 -5.45 -11.60
C SER A 219 7.92 -5.68 -10.09
N GLU A 220 7.10 -6.66 -9.69
CA GLU A 220 6.97 -7.05 -8.29
C GLU A 220 8.29 -7.65 -7.79
N ILE A 221 8.93 -8.50 -8.60
CA ILE A 221 10.23 -9.10 -8.26
C ILE A 221 11.27 -8.01 -8.01
N ILE A 222 11.42 -7.04 -8.92
CA ILE A 222 12.35 -5.93 -8.74
C ILE A 222 12.10 -5.18 -7.43
N ASN A 223 10.83 -4.86 -7.14
CA ASN A 223 10.46 -4.11 -5.94
C ASN A 223 10.70 -4.92 -4.66
N PHE A 224 10.39 -6.23 -4.66
CA PHE A 224 10.66 -7.11 -3.53
C PHE A 224 12.15 -7.34 -3.32
N THR A 225 12.93 -7.53 -4.38
CA THR A 225 14.39 -7.60 -4.34
C THR A 225 14.94 -6.33 -3.68
N LEU A 226 14.51 -5.15 -4.12
CA LEU A 226 14.93 -3.88 -3.52
C LEU A 226 14.55 -3.78 -2.04
N LEU A 227 13.35 -4.20 -1.67
CA LEU A 227 12.91 -4.22 -0.26
C LEU A 227 13.77 -5.16 0.59
N LEU A 228 14.06 -6.37 0.13
CA LEU A 228 14.90 -7.34 0.82
C LEU A 228 16.33 -6.82 1.02
N ILE A 229 16.93 -6.28 -0.04
CA ILE A 229 18.27 -5.66 0.00
C ILE A 229 18.29 -4.48 0.98
N LYS A 230 17.22 -3.67 1.00
CA LYS A 230 17.07 -2.57 1.96
C LYS A 230 16.84 -3.05 3.39
N ALA A 231 16.27 -4.22 3.58
CA ALA A 231 16.06 -4.85 4.87
C ALA A 231 17.30 -5.63 5.38
N GLY A 232 18.40 -5.63 4.62
CA GLY A 232 19.62 -6.38 4.93
C GLY A 232 19.50 -7.89 4.65
N GLN A 233 18.54 -8.29 3.82
CA GLN A 233 18.30 -9.66 3.37
C GLN A 233 18.84 -9.86 1.95
N ASP A 234 20.10 -9.52 1.74
CA ASP A 234 20.78 -9.50 0.44
C ASP A 234 20.62 -10.80 -0.35
N GLU A 235 21.02 -11.94 0.24
CA GLU A 235 20.96 -13.25 -0.41
C GLU A 235 19.55 -13.56 -0.94
N LYS A 236 18.52 -13.40 -0.10
CA LYS A 236 17.11 -13.58 -0.50
C LYS A 236 16.70 -12.63 -1.61
N GLY A 237 17.20 -11.39 -1.58
CA GLY A 237 16.93 -10.39 -2.62
C GLY A 237 17.51 -10.81 -3.97
N TRP A 238 18.75 -11.30 -3.97
CA TRP A 238 19.44 -11.80 -5.17
C TRP A 238 18.82 -13.08 -5.69
N ASP A 239 18.47 -14.03 -4.82
CA ASP A 239 17.75 -15.25 -5.19
C ASP A 239 16.45 -14.91 -5.93
N LEU A 240 15.70 -13.91 -5.43
CA LEU A 240 14.47 -13.46 -6.08
C LEU A 240 14.74 -12.78 -7.43
N LEU A 241 15.81 -11.98 -7.53
CA LEU A 241 16.20 -11.32 -8.79
C LEU A 241 16.61 -12.33 -9.85
N ASN A 242 17.31 -13.39 -9.46
CA ASN A 242 17.78 -14.45 -10.35
C ASN A 242 16.61 -15.17 -11.04
N LEU A 243 15.42 -15.18 -10.44
CA LEU A 243 14.23 -15.74 -11.09
C LEU A 243 13.89 -15.05 -12.43
N LEU A 244 14.25 -13.76 -12.58
CA LEU A 244 14.05 -13.03 -13.84
C LEU A 244 15.14 -13.30 -14.89
N VAL A 245 16.34 -13.62 -14.43
CA VAL A 245 17.53 -13.84 -15.27
C VAL A 245 17.60 -15.28 -15.76
N ASP A 246 17.02 -16.21 -15.00
CA ASP A 246 17.06 -17.64 -15.31
C ASP A 246 16.15 -17.98 -16.52
N SER A 247 16.80 -18.23 -17.66
CA SER A 247 16.18 -18.63 -18.91
C SER A 247 15.63 -20.06 -18.88
N ASP A 248 16.08 -20.90 -17.94
CA ASP A 248 15.88 -22.35 -18.01
C ASP A 248 14.56 -22.81 -17.37
N VAL A 249 13.83 -21.89 -16.74
CA VAL A 249 12.51 -22.18 -16.18
C VAL A 249 11.48 -22.22 -17.30
N LYS A 250 11.04 -23.44 -17.66
CA LYS A 250 9.89 -23.66 -18.55
C LYS A 250 8.72 -22.80 -18.10
N ASP A 251 8.08 -22.09 -19.04
CA ASP A 251 7.02 -21.11 -18.73
C ASP A 251 5.90 -21.66 -17.84
N ASP A 252 5.60 -22.94 -17.99
CA ASP A 252 4.58 -23.67 -17.22
C ASP A 252 4.90 -23.84 -15.72
N ASP A 253 6.17 -23.87 -15.36
CA ASP A 253 6.66 -23.99 -13.98
C ASP A 253 7.26 -22.68 -13.45
N SER A 254 7.29 -21.64 -14.28
CA SER A 254 7.71 -20.31 -13.88
C SER A 254 6.78 -19.72 -12.83
N CYS A 255 7.38 -19.23 -11.75
CA CYS A 255 6.72 -18.41 -10.76
C CYS A 255 6.41 -16.99 -11.27
N ILE A 256 6.83 -16.65 -12.49
CA ILE A 256 6.73 -15.33 -13.11
C ILE A 256 5.80 -15.37 -14.31
N ASN A 257 4.96 -14.35 -14.45
CA ASN A 257 4.19 -14.14 -15.65
C ASN A 257 5.08 -13.52 -16.75
N LYS A 258 5.80 -14.36 -17.50
CA LYS A 258 6.68 -13.97 -18.61
C LYS A 258 5.89 -13.49 -19.85
N ASP A 259 4.62 -13.90 -19.97
CA ASP A 259 3.75 -13.62 -21.13
C ASP A 259 3.28 -12.16 -21.23
N ILE A 260 3.61 -11.31 -20.25
CA ILE A 260 3.27 -9.88 -20.28
C ILE A 260 4.56 -9.04 -20.36
N PRO A 261 5.18 -8.96 -21.56
CA PRO A 261 6.27 -8.04 -21.80
C PRO A 261 5.73 -6.61 -21.68
N GLY A 262 6.09 -5.91 -20.60
CA GLY A 262 5.66 -4.51 -20.40
C GLY A 262 5.44 -4.03 -18.97
N TYR A 263 5.69 -4.83 -17.94
CA TYR A 263 5.54 -4.35 -16.55
C TYR A 263 6.80 -3.71 -15.95
N ILE A 264 7.99 -4.02 -16.48
CA ILE A 264 9.23 -3.37 -16.02
C ILE A 264 9.41 -2.06 -16.77
N THR A 265 9.59 -0.98 -16.00
CA THR A 265 10.01 0.33 -16.51
C THR A 265 11.37 0.68 -15.96
N ILE A 266 12.09 1.57 -16.63
CA ILE A 266 13.34 2.12 -16.09
C ILE A 266 13.10 2.78 -14.73
N SER A 267 11.95 3.41 -14.50
CA SER A 267 11.58 3.99 -13.21
C SER A 267 11.45 2.97 -12.08
N THR A 268 11.12 1.71 -12.39
CA THR A 268 11.03 0.63 -11.39
C THR A 268 12.39 -0.01 -11.13
N LEU A 269 13.22 -0.19 -12.17
CA LEU A 269 14.52 -0.85 -12.05
C LEU A 269 15.63 0.08 -11.55
N ARG A 270 15.56 1.38 -11.88
CA ARG A 270 16.58 2.37 -11.55
C ARG A 270 16.88 2.49 -10.05
N PRO A 271 15.90 2.46 -9.13
CA PRO A 271 16.16 2.45 -7.70
C PRO A 271 16.99 1.24 -7.24
N LEU A 272 16.74 0.06 -7.80
CA LEU A 272 17.52 -1.14 -7.51
C LEU A 272 18.96 -1.02 -8.04
N LEU A 273 19.12 -0.60 -9.30
CA LEU A 273 20.44 -0.37 -9.87
C LEU A 273 21.24 0.66 -9.06
N LYS A 274 20.62 1.75 -8.62
CA LYS A 274 21.30 2.75 -7.75
C LYS A 274 21.77 2.16 -6.44
N GLU A 275 20.94 1.35 -5.78
CA GLU A 275 21.29 0.68 -4.51
C GLU A 275 22.50 -0.25 -4.71
N ILE A 276 22.51 -1.03 -5.80
CA ILE A 276 23.63 -1.91 -6.18
C ILE A 276 24.91 -1.11 -6.44
N LEU A 277 24.81 -0.04 -7.23
CA LEU A 277 25.96 0.81 -7.57
C LEU A 277 26.56 1.50 -6.35
N CYS A 278 25.74 1.90 -5.38
CA CYS A 278 26.22 2.45 -4.10
C CYS A 278 27.06 1.44 -3.30
N ARG A 279 26.87 0.14 -3.51
CA ARG A 279 27.64 -0.94 -2.88
C ARG A 279 28.86 -1.35 -3.70
N GLY A 280 29.02 -0.84 -4.93
CA GLY A 280 30.09 -1.21 -5.85
C GLY A 280 29.98 -2.66 -6.37
N ASP A 281 28.78 -3.24 -6.32
CA ASP A 281 28.54 -4.62 -6.70
C ASP A 281 28.32 -4.74 -8.21
N TRP A 282 29.41 -5.00 -8.93
CA TRP A 282 29.36 -5.12 -10.39
C TRP A 282 28.55 -6.32 -10.87
N PHE A 283 28.53 -7.41 -10.11
CA PHE A 283 27.92 -8.67 -10.54
C PHE A 283 26.41 -8.53 -10.62
N HIS A 284 25.76 -8.04 -9.57
CA HIS A 284 24.32 -7.79 -9.58
C HIS A 284 23.93 -6.58 -10.45
N ALA A 285 24.88 -5.65 -10.71
CA ALA A 285 24.66 -4.59 -11.68
C ALA A 285 24.54 -5.15 -13.10
N CYS A 286 25.36 -6.15 -13.45
CA CYS A 286 25.22 -6.88 -14.72
C CYS A 286 23.86 -7.57 -14.85
N HIS A 287 23.32 -8.16 -13.77
CA HIS A 287 21.97 -8.74 -13.80
C HIS A 287 20.91 -7.67 -14.10
N CYS A 288 21.02 -6.47 -13.53
CA CYS A 288 20.13 -5.36 -13.89
C CYS A 288 20.25 -4.96 -15.36
N LEU A 289 21.47 -4.92 -15.92
CA LEU A 289 21.69 -4.62 -17.34
C LEU A 289 21.09 -5.71 -18.25
N GLN A 290 21.20 -6.98 -17.87
CA GLN A 290 20.57 -8.09 -18.59
C GLN A 290 19.04 -7.96 -18.56
N ILE A 291 18.45 -7.66 -17.40
CA ILE A 291 17.01 -7.40 -17.28
C ILE A 291 16.58 -6.19 -18.11
N MET A 292 17.39 -5.12 -18.19
CA MET A 292 17.11 -3.98 -19.07
C MET A 292 17.07 -4.40 -20.53
N ALA A 293 18.08 -5.15 -20.99
CA ALA A 293 18.15 -5.60 -22.37
C ALA A 293 16.96 -6.49 -22.76
N GLU A 294 16.53 -7.36 -21.86
CA GLU A 294 15.44 -8.32 -22.12
C GLU A 294 14.04 -7.69 -22.02
N TYR A 295 13.78 -6.89 -20.99
CA TYR A 295 12.44 -6.40 -20.69
C TYR A 295 12.18 -4.94 -21.12
N ILE A 296 13.23 -4.18 -21.44
CA ILE A 296 13.17 -2.76 -21.82
C ILE A 296 14.08 -2.50 -23.04
N PRO A 297 13.91 -3.21 -24.17
CA PRO A 297 14.85 -3.16 -25.31
C PRO A 297 15.01 -1.77 -25.94
N GLN A 298 14.05 -0.87 -25.71
CA GLN A 298 14.11 0.53 -26.17
C GLN A 298 15.00 1.46 -25.31
N GLU A 299 15.41 1.02 -24.11
CA GLU A 299 16.25 1.82 -23.23
C GLU A 299 17.72 1.70 -23.66
N PRO A 300 18.43 2.82 -23.95
CA PRO A 300 19.85 2.76 -24.30
C PRO A 300 20.66 2.25 -23.11
N LEU A 301 21.43 1.18 -23.32
CA LEU A 301 22.21 0.53 -22.27
C LEU A 301 23.52 1.27 -21.96
N GLU A 302 24.05 2.03 -22.92
CA GLU A 302 25.34 2.71 -22.83
C GLU A 302 25.48 3.59 -21.57
N PRO A 303 24.53 4.47 -21.23
CA PRO A 303 24.64 5.33 -20.05
C PRO A 303 24.71 4.53 -18.75
N HIS A 304 23.99 3.41 -18.67
CA HIS A 304 23.95 2.56 -17.47
C HIS A 304 25.23 1.74 -17.34
N VAL A 305 25.78 1.24 -18.45
CA VAL A 305 27.07 0.53 -18.46
C VAL A 305 28.22 1.45 -18.04
N GLU A 306 28.28 2.68 -18.56
CA GLU A 306 29.30 3.65 -18.14
C GLU A 306 29.20 3.98 -16.64
N GLU A 307 27.99 4.02 -16.09
CA GLU A 307 27.82 4.22 -14.66
C GLU A 307 28.34 3.02 -13.83
N VAL A 308 28.12 1.78 -14.30
CA VAL A 308 28.71 0.58 -13.68
C VAL A 308 30.22 0.65 -13.70
N ILE A 309 30.81 1.02 -14.85
CA ILE A 309 32.28 1.15 -15.00
C ILE A 309 32.85 2.21 -14.06
N GLN A 310 32.15 3.34 -13.89
CA GLN A 310 32.60 4.43 -13.03
C GLN A 310 32.48 4.13 -11.53
N LYS A 311 31.41 3.44 -11.11
CA LYS A 311 31.11 3.23 -9.69
C LYS A 311 31.61 1.91 -9.13
N CYS A 312 31.76 0.89 -9.96
CA CYS A 312 32.24 -0.41 -9.55
C CYS A 312 33.75 -0.53 -9.81
N LYS A 313 34.49 -1.14 -8.88
CA LYS A 313 35.93 -1.40 -9.06
C LYS A 313 36.13 -2.58 -10.01
N LEU A 314 36.12 -2.31 -11.31
CA LEU A 314 36.26 -3.33 -12.35
C LEU A 314 37.72 -3.64 -12.68
N THR A 315 37.96 -4.89 -13.04
CA THR A 315 39.16 -5.31 -13.77
C THR A 315 39.02 -4.93 -15.26
N SER A 316 40.16 -4.82 -15.97
CA SER A 316 40.14 -4.54 -17.42
C SER A 316 39.36 -5.58 -18.22
N LEU A 317 39.32 -6.84 -17.76
CA LEU A 317 38.51 -7.89 -18.39
C LEU A 317 37.01 -7.63 -18.22
N GLN A 318 36.57 -7.31 -16.99
CA GLN A 318 35.17 -7.00 -16.70
C GLN A 318 34.69 -5.76 -17.48
N GLU A 319 35.52 -4.72 -17.57
CA GLU A 319 35.20 -3.55 -18.38
C GLU A 319 35.03 -3.92 -19.87
N LYS A 320 35.94 -4.75 -20.41
CA LYS A 320 35.84 -5.23 -21.79
C LYS A 320 34.59 -6.06 -22.03
N ILE A 321 34.19 -6.91 -21.08
CA ILE A 321 32.96 -7.71 -21.15
C ILE A 321 31.74 -6.78 -21.25
N LEU A 322 31.63 -5.79 -20.36
CA LEU A 322 30.52 -4.83 -20.36
C LEU A 322 30.46 -4.01 -21.65
N ARG A 323 31.60 -3.54 -22.15
CA ARG A 323 31.67 -2.81 -23.43
C ARG A 323 31.28 -3.68 -24.63
N ASN A 324 31.57 -4.98 -24.58
CA ASN A 324 31.15 -5.92 -25.62
C ASN A 324 29.66 -6.28 -25.51
N PHE A 325 29.09 -6.32 -24.30
CA PHE A 325 27.67 -6.57 -24.09
C PHE A 325 26.81 -5.53 -24.82
N ILE A 326 27.15 -4.24 -24.72
CA ILE A 326 26.50 -3.16 -25.50
C ILE A 326 26.48 -3.50 -26.99
N LYS A 327 27.64 -3.88 -27.55
CA LYS A 327 27.78 -4.17 -28.98
C LYS A 327 26.99 -5.39 -29.44
N SER A 328 26.65 -6.31 -28.53
CA SER A 328 25.84 -7.49 -28.86
C SER A 328 24.34 -7.22 -28.86
N GLN A 329 23.91 -6.07 -28.31
CA GLN A 329 22.51 -5.65 -28.24
C GLN A 329 22.16 -4.60 -29.32
N LEU A 330 23.16 -4.11 -30.06
CA LEU A 330 23.03 -3.30 -31.28
C LEU A 330 23.04 -4.22 -32.50
#